data_AF-A0A7Y5LMJ0-F1
#
_entry.id   AF-A0A7Y5LMJ0-F1
#
_cell.length_a   1.000
_cell.length_b   1.000
_cell.length_c   1.000
_cell.angle_alpha   90.00
_cell.angle_beta   90.00
_cell.angle_gamma   90.00
#
_symmetry.space_group_name_H-M   'P 1'
#
loop_
_entity.id
_entity.type
_entity.pdbx_description
1 polymer ?
#
loop_
_entity_poly.entity_id
_entity_poly.type
_entity_poly.pdbx_seq_one_letter_code
_entity_poly.pdbx_strand_id
1 'polypeptide(L)'
;MKKVLVMLVLAAVVAGGYFAWDRYFVQQNPTAAFKQTMAAARLGDEEGFLDGFTEDSAKLLRALLAVARSYEFVRLDAYEQLVLADVMAETIDGDTAVLTIQYLNKTRDISMKKDGKTWKIDAFELEDAWGAR
;
A
#
# COMPACT_ATOMS: atom_id res chain seq x y z
N MET A 1 34.66 32.51 11.49
CA MET A 1 34.65 31.31 10.62
C MET A 1 34.01 30.06 11.25
N LYS A 2 34.19 29.75 12.55
CA LYS A 2 33.58 28.56 13.20
C LYS A 2 32.04 28.48 13.17
N LYS A 3 31.31 29.61 13.19
CA LYS A 3 29.84 29.64 13.25
C LYS A 3 29.14 29.16 11.97
N VAL A 4 29.76 29.35 10.80
CA VAL A 4 29.18 28.98 9.50
C VAL A 4 29.23 27.45 9.29
N LEU A 5 30.30 26.82 9.76
CA LEU A 5 30.49 25.36 9.66
C LEU A 5 29.48 24.60 10.54
N VAL A 6 29.15 25.13 11.71
CA VAL A 6 28.14 24.55 12.62
C VAL A 6 26.73 24.65 12.04
N MET A 7 26.37 25.77 11.39
CA MET A 7 25.07 25.89 10.72
C MET A 7 24.91 24.94 9.55
N LEU A 8 25.95 24.72 8.74
CA LEU A 8 25.89 23.80 7.59
C LEU A 8 25.72 22.35 8.02
N VAL A 9 26.38 21.92 9.11
CA VAL A 9 26.21 20.57 9.67
C VAL A 9 24.80 20.40 10.25
N LEU A 10 24.27 21.40 10.94
CA LEU A 10 22.88 21.38 11.44
C LEU A 10 21.85 21.30 10.30
N ALA A 11 22.02 22.08 9.23
CA ALA A 11 21.13 22.03 8.08
C ALA A 11 21.16 20.66 7.36
N ALA A 12 22.34 20.04 7.24
CA ALA A 12 22.48 18.71 6.65
C ALA A 12 21.85 17.60 7.50
N VAL A 13 21.91 17.71 8.83
CA VAL A 13 21.26 16.76 9.75
C VAL A 13 19.73 16.92 9.72
N VAL A 14 19.22 18.15 9.62
CA VAL A 14 17.77 18.39 9.52
C VAL A 14 17.23 17.92 8.16
N ALA A 15 17.93 18.19 7.06
CA ALA A 15 17.52 17.73 5.72
C ALA A 15 17.63 16.21 5.57
N GLY A 16 18.73 15.61 6.04
CA GLY A 16 18.91 14.15 6.04
C GLY A 16 17.96 13.43 6.98
N GLY A 17 17.64 14.05 8.12
CA GLY A 17 16.64 13.58 9.07
C GLY A 17 15.23 13.58 8.48
N TYR A 18 14.81 14.67 7.83
CA TYR A 18 13.48 14.76 7.21
C TYR A 18 13.31 13.77 6.05
N PHE A 19 14.34 13.60 5.21
CA PHE A 19 14.31 12.66 4.07
C PHE A 19 14.35 11.19 4.50
N ALA A 20 15.06 10.87 5.59
CA ALA A 20 15.05 9.55 6.19
C ALA A 20 13.72 9.28 6.92
N TRP A 21 13.14 10.27 7.59
CA TRP A 21 11.89 10.14 8.33
C TRP A 21 10.70 9.84 7.42
N ASP A 22 10.58 10.56 6.30
CA ASP A 22 9.51 10.37 5.31
C ASP A 22 9.58 8.98 4.66
N ARG A 23 10.80 8.48 4.36
CA ARG A 23 10.97 7.15 3.75
C ARG A 23 10.85 5.98 4.73
N TYR A 24 11.26 6.16 6.00
CA TYR A 24 11.20 5.10 7.03
C TYR A 24 9.82 4.95 7.68
N PHE A 25 9.04 6.03 7.87
CA PHE A 25 7.73 5.93 8.52
C PHE A 25 6.61 5.57 7.53
N VAL A 26 6.69 6.02 6.28
CA VAL A 26 5.66 5.71 5.25
C VAL A 26 5.60 4.22 4.92
N GLN A 27 6.70 3.47 5.05
CA GLN A 27 6.72 2.02 4.84
C GLN A 27 6.36 1.19 6.09
N GLN A 28 6.28 1.82 7.28
CA GLN A 28 6.01 1.13 8.54
C GLN A 28 4.54 1.11 8.96
N ASN A 29 3.68 1.87 8.26
CA ASN A 29 2.25 1.92 8.56
C ASN A 29 1.45 1.19 7.44
N PRO A 30 0.55 0.24 7.79
CA PRO A 30 -0.25 -0.50 6.82
C PRO A 30 -1.08 0.42 5.90
N THR A 31 -1.77 1.42 6.46
CA THR A 31 -2.53 2.42 5.69
C THR A 31 -1.68 3.14 4.64
N ALA A 32 -0.46 3.52 4.98
CA ALA A 32 0.44 4.20 4.06
C ALA A 32 0.88 3.28 2.90
N ALA A 33 1.23 2.02 3.21
CA ALA A 33 1.56 1.01 2.20
C ALA A 33 0.36 0.70 1.28
N PHE A 34 -0.85 0.60 1.83
CA PHE A 34 -2.08 0.45 1.04
C PHE A 34 -2.27 1.64 0.08
N LYS A 35 -2.18 2.88 0.59
CA LYS A 35 -2.32 4.09 -0.23
C LYS A 35 -1.27 4.17 -1.34
N GLN A 36 -0.02 3.79 -1.06
CA GLN A 36 1.04 3.74 -2.06
C GLN A 36 0.73 2.72 -3.15
N THR A 37 0.27 1.53 -2.77
CA THR A 37 -0.14 0.48 -3.71
C THR A 37 -1.26 0.96 -4.62
N MET A 38 -2.28 1.60 -4.06
CA MET A 38 -3.38 2.20 -4.83
C MET A 38 -2.89 3.33 -5.74
N ALA A 39 -1.92 4.13 -5.30
CA ALA A 39 -1.32 5.18 -6.13
C ALA A 39 -0.56 4.60 -7.32
N ALA A 40 0.20 3.51 -7.13
CA ALA A 40 0.89 2.83 -8.22
C ALA A 40 -0.11 2.30 -9.27
N ALA A 41 -1.21 1.69 -8.82
CA ALA A 41 -2.31 1.31 -9.70
C ALA A 41 -2.79 2.51 -10.52
N ARG A 42 -3.12 3.64 -9.87
CA ARG A 42 -3.62 4.86 -10.55
C ARG A 42 -2.67 5.41 -11.61
N LEU A 43 -1.37 5.26 -11.41
CA LEU A 43 -0.34 5.71 -12.35
C LEU A 43 -0.11 4.72 -13.50
N GLY A 44 -0.80 3.58 -13.52
CA GLY A 44 -0.55 2.49 -14.46
C GLY A 44 0.78 1.78 -14.22
N ASP A 45 1.37 1.97 -13.03
CA ASP A 45 2.60 1.30 -12.60
C ASP A 45 2.26 -0.10 -12.09
N GLU A 46 2.17 -1.05 -13.02
CA GLU A 46 1.84 -2.45 -12.72
C GLU A 46 2.87 -3.09 -11.78
N GLU A 47 4.16 -2.80 -11.93
CA GLU A 47 5.20 -3.37 -11.07
C GLU A 47 5.08 -2.81 -9.65
N GLY A 48 4.91 -1.49 -9.49
CA GLY A 48 4.68 -0.87 -8.19
C GLY A 48 3.37 -1.30 -7.55
N PHE A 49 2.33 -1.57 -8.34
CA PHE A 49 1.08 -2.13 -7.83
C PHE A 49 1.27 -3.56 -7.30
N LEU A 50 1.91 -4.42 -8.08
CA LEU A 50 2.14 -5.82 -7.71
C LEU A 50 3.12 -5.95 -6.54
N ASP A 51 4.09 -5.03 -6.41
CA ASP A 51 4.95 -4.97 -5.23
C ASP A 51 4.14 -4.72 -3.95
N GLY A 52 2.97 -4.08 -4.02
CA GLY A 52 2.12 -3.86 -2.85
C GLY A 52 1.51 -5.13 -2.22
N PHE A 53 1.67 -6.31 -2.84
CA PHE A 53 1.03 -7.55 -2.42
C PHE A 53 2.05 -8.59 -1.94
N THR A 54 1.58 -9.56 -1.14
CA THR A 54 2.38 -10.74 -0.79
C THR A 54 2.75 -11.51 -2.06
N GLU A 55 3.87 -12.26 -2.03
CA GLU A 55 4.37 -12.95 -3.22
C GLU A 55 3.31 -13.83 -3.89
N ASP A 56 2.55 -14.58 -3.09
CA ASP A 56 1.48 -15.43 -3.59
C ASP A 56 0.34 -14.61 -4.19
N SER A 57 -0.07 -13.53 -3.51
CA SER A 57 -1.13 -12.62 -4.00
C SER A 57 -0.71 -11.96 -5.32
N ALA A 58 0.55 -11.55 -5.43
CA ALA A 58 1.11 -10.97 -6.63
C ALA A 58 1.13 -11.97 -7.80
N LYS A 59 1.42 -13.26 -7.57
CA LYS A 59 1.34 -14.31 -8.60
C LYS A 59 -0.08 -14.46 -9.14
N LEU A 60 -1.07 -14.52 -8.26
CA LEU A 60 -2.48 -14.59 -8.64
C LEU A 60 -2.91 -13.35 -9.43
N LEU A 61 -2.59 -12.15 -8.92
CA LEU A 61 -2.92 -10.89 -9.58
C LEU A 61 -2.27 -10.76 -10.95
N ARG A 62 -1.02 -11.20 -11.14
CA ARG A 62 -0.37 -11.26 -12.46
C ARG A 62 -1.16 -12.12 -13.44
N ALA A 63 -1.61 -13.29 -13.00
CA ALA A 63 -2.44 -14.17 -13.84
C ALA A 63 -3.77 -13.51 -14.20
N LEU A 64 -4.44 -12.87 -13.23
CA LEU A 64 -5.69 -12.15 -13.46
C LEU A 64 -5.52 -10.96 -14.41
N LEU A 65 -4.44 -10.17 -14.26
CA LEU A 65 -4.13 -9.05 -15.15
C LEU A 65 -3.77 -9.53 -16.57
N ALA A 66 -3.06 -10.65 -16.70
CA ALA A 66 -2.79 -11.27 -18.00
C ALA A 66 -4.07 -11.71 -18.71
N VAL A 67 -5.01 -12.31 -17.98
CA VAL A 67 -6.35 -12.65 -18.49
C VAL A 67 -7.12 -11.38 -18.85
N ALA A 68 -7.20 -10.37 -17.97
CA ALA A 68 -7.93 -9.14 -18.28
C ALA A 68 -7.43 -8.46 -19.57
N ARG A 69 -6.12 -8.48 -19.81
CA ARG A 69 -5.50 -7.98 -21.06
C ARG A 69 -5.91 -8.76 -22.30
N SER A 70 -6.08 -10.08 -22.22
CA SER A 70 -6.44 -10.90 -23.38
C SER A 70 -7.89 -10.76 -23.81
N TYR A 71 -8.76 -10.31 -22.90
CA TYR A 71 -10.19 -10.13 -23.14
C TYR A 71 -10.58 -8.69 -23.52
N GLU A 72 -9.62 -7.81 -23.83
CA GLU A 72 -9.85 -6.36 -24.07
C GLU A 72 -10.78 -5.73 -23.01
N PHE A 73 -10.71 -6.17 -21.75
CA PHE A 73 -11.38 -5.45 -20.68
C PHE A 73 -10.75 -4.06 -20.59
N VAL A 74 -11.54 -3.09 -21.04
CA VAL A 74 -11.19 -1.68 -21.18
C VAL A 74 -10.54 -1.20 -19.88
N ARG A 75 -9.37 -0.56 -20.02
CA ARG A 75 -8.56 0.06 -18.95
C ARG A 75 -9.25 1.19 -18.16
N LEU A 76 -10.58 1.28 -18.18
CA LEU A 76 -11.36 2.40 -17.66
C LEU A 76 -12.48 1.88 -16.74
N ASP A 77 -12.14 1.49 -15.50
CA ASP A 77 -13.06 1.59 -14.35
C ASP A 77 -12.39 1.13 -13.04
N ALA A 78 -11.47 0.14 -13.11
CA ALA A 78 -10.81 -0.41 -11.92
C ALA A 78 -10.03 0.65 -11.12
N TYR A 79 -9.50 1.66 -11.80
CA TYR A 79 -8.72 2.73 -11.19
C TYR A 79 -9.57 3.80 -10.48
N GLU A 80 -10.74 4.19 -11.01
CA GLU A 80 -11.65 5.12 -10.33
C GLU A 80 -12.31 4.46 -9.12
N GLN A 81 -12.60 3.17 -9.22
CA GLN A 81 -13.16 2.38 -8.13
C GLN A 81 -12.23 2.35 -6.91
N LEU A 82 -10.93 2.19 -7.10
CA LEU A 82 -9.95 2.19 -6.00
C LEU A 82 -9.61 3.60 -5.47
N VAL A 83 -10.06 4.67 -6.15
CA VAL A 83 -9.80 6.05 -5.71
C VAL A 83 -10.67 6.47 -4.53
N LEU A 84 -11.86 5.87 -4.41
CA LEU A 84 -12.85 6.17 -3.38
C LEU A 84 -12.67 5.36 -2.09
N ALA A 85 -11.62 4.55 -2.00
CA ALA A 85 -11.30 3.73 -0.84
C ALA A 85 -10.68 4.56 0.28
N ASP A 86 -11.50 5.16 1.14
CA ASP A 86 -11.03 5.80 2.37
C ASP A 86 -10.79 4.74 3.46
N VAL A 87 -9.63 4.79 4.12
CA VAL A 87 -9.34 3.92 5.26
C VAL A 87 -10.08 4.47 6.47
N MET A 88 -11.06 3.71 6.96
CA MET A 88 -11.93 4.06 8.09
C MET A 88 -11.35 3.59 9.42
N ALA A 89 -10.75 2.41 9.43
CA ALA A 89 -10.12 1.84 10.62
C ALA A 89 -8.88 1.03 10.24
N GLU A 90 -7.94 0.97 11.17
CA GLU A 90 -6.71 0.18 11.10
C GLU A 90 -6.58 -0.56 12.42
N THR A 91 -6.51 -1.89 12.36
CA THR A 91 -6.18 -2.75 13.51
C THR A 91 -4.89 -3.48 13.21
N ILE A 92 -3.90 -3.39 14.10
CA ILE A 92 -2.59 -4.02 13.94
C ILE A 92 -2.41 -5.04 15.06
N ASP A 93 -2.07 -6.27 14.70
CA ASP A 93 -1.71 -7.35 15.62
C ASP A 93 -0.37 -7.96 15.22
N GLY A 94 0.71 -7.46 15.84
CA GLY A 94 2.07 -7.89 15.54
C GLY A 94 2.46 -7.64 14.08
N ASP A 95 2.56 -8.73 13.31
CA ASP A 95 2.97 -8.74 11.91
C ASP A 95 1.79 -8.85 10.93
N THR A 96 0.56 -8.77 11.42
CA THR A 96 -0.66 -8.66 10.61
C THR A 96 -1.39 -7.37 10.89
N ALA A 97 -2.15 -6.90 9.91
CA ALA A 97 -3.02 -5.75 10.06
C ALA A 97 -4.30 -5.94 9.23
N VAL A 98 -5.40 -5.40 9.73
CA VAL A 98 -6.67 -5.33 9.01
C VAL A 98 -7.01 -3.86 8.80
N LEU A 99 -7.19 -3.49 7.54
CA LEU A 99 -7.70 -2.18 7.16
C LEU A 99 -9.16 -2.29 6.77
N THR A 100 -10.03 -1.55 7.46
CA THR A 100 -11.41 -1.36 7.01
C THR A 100 -11.45 -0.17 6.07
N ILE A 101 -11.72 -0.42 4.79
CA ILE A 101 -11.87 0.60 3.77
C ILE A 101 -13.35 0.84 3.45
N GLN A 102 -13.72 2.08 3.20
CA GLN A 102 -15.00 2.42 2.60
C GLN A 102 -14.84 2.47 1.09
N TYR A 103 -15.50 1.57 0.37
CA TYR A 103 -15.55 1.53 -1.08
C TYR A 103 -16.98 1.81 -1.54
N LEU A 104 -17.19 2.97 -2.20
CA LEU A 104 -18.52 3.49 -2.52
C LEU A 104 -19.38 3.56 -1.24
N ASN A 105 -20.51 2.84 -1.19
CA ASN A 105 -21.41 2.75 -0.03
C ASN A 105 -21.24 1.44 0.75
N LYS A 106 -20.11 0.74 0.60
CA LYS A 106 -19.83 -0.52 1.28
C LYS A 106 -18.51 -0.42 2.04
N THR A 107 -18.40 -1.10 3.16
CA THR A 107 -17.12 -1.33 3.81
C THR A 107 -16.55 -2.67 3.37
N ARG A 108 -15.23 -2.75 3.27
CA ARG A 108 -14.48 -3.99 3.07
C ARG A 108 -13.28 -3.99 3.97
N ASP A 109 -12.96 -5.15 4.50
CA ASP A 109 -11.71 -5.36 5.23
C ASP A 109 -10.64 -5.87 4.26
N ILE A 110 -9.41 -5.43 4.47
CA ILE A 110 -8.23 -5.84 3.71
C ILE A 110 -7.22 -6.39 4.73
N SER A 111 -6.83 -7.65 4.56
CA SER A 111 -5.72 -8.23 5.31
C SER A 111 -4.39 -7.73 4.74
N MET A 112 -3.48 -7.37 5.63
CA MET A 112 -2.10 -7.01 5.32
C MET A 112 -1.16 -7.80 6.22
N LYS A 113 -0.04 -8.20 5.64
CA LYS A 113 1.05 -8.88 6.34
C LYS A 113 2.33 -8.08 6.23
N LYS A 114 3.13 -8.14 7.27
CA LYS A 114 4.46 -7.56 7.29
C LYS A 114 5.45 -8.52 6.66
N ASP A 115 6.01 -8.12 5.52
CA ASP A 115 7.12 -8.81 4.88
C ASP A 115 8.40 -8.01 5.14
N GLY A 116 9.20 -8.50 6.09
CA GLY A 116 10.38 -7.81 6.62
C GLY A 116 10.05 -6.45 7.24
N LYS A 117 10.33 -5.37 6.51
CA LYS A 117 10.07 -3.99 6.94
C LYS A 117 8.89 -3.33 6.22
N THR A 118 8.25 -4.05 5.31
CA THR A 118 7.21 -3.51 4.43
C THR A 118 5.89 -4.21 4.69
N TRP A 119 4.81 -3.45 4.71
CA TRP A 119 3.46 -4.02 4.72
C TRP A 119 3.01 -4.35 3.30
N LYS A 120 2.41 -5.52 3.15
CA LYS A 120 1.95 -6.08 1.87
C LYS A 120 0.52 -6.55 2.03
N ILE A 121 -0.32 -6.33 1.01
CA ILE A 121 -1.70 -6.79 0.98
C ILE A 121 -1.70 -8.31 0.78
N ASP A 122 -2.43 -9.03 1.64
CA ASP A 122 -2.70 -10.44 1.47
C ASP A 122 -4.12 -10.63 0.92
N ALA A 123 -4.22 -10.99 -0.35
CA ALA A 123 -5.49 -11.17 -1.04
C ALA A 123 -6.14 -12.53 -0.78
N PHE A 124 -5.45 -13.46 -0.12
CA PHE A 124 -5.96 -14.80 0.20
C PHE A 124 -6.59 -14.88 1.59
N GLU A 125 -6.12 -14.07 2.55
CA GLU A 125 -6.70 -13.96 3.90
C GLU A 125 -7.96 -13.08 3.93
N LEU A 126 -8.94 -13.43 3.08
CA LEU A 126 -10.28 -12.83 3.14
C LEU A 126 -11.36 -13.89 3.37
N GLU A 127 -11.13 -15.18 3.11
CA GLU A 127 -12.19 -16.19 3.32
C GLU A 127 -12.66 -16.30 4.78
N ASP A 128 -11.77 -16.18 5.77
CA ASP A 128 -12.18 -16.27 7.19
C ASP A 128 -12.93 -15.03 7.70
N ALA A 129 -12.69 -13.84 7.13
CA ALA A 129 -13.44 -12.63 7.47
C ALA A 129 -14.77 -12.51 6.70
N TRP A 130 -14.89 -13.24 5.58
CA TRP A 130 -16.04 -13.18 4.67
C TRP A 130 -16.97 -14.40 4.83
N GLY A 131 -16.53 -15.42 5.57
CA GLY A 131 -17.22 -16.69 5.81
C GLY A 131 -18.03 -16.80 7.11
N ALA A 132 -18.42 -15.70 7.75
CA ALA A 132 -19.30 -15.71 8.92
C ALA A 132 -20.56 -14.86 8.74
N ARG A 133 -21.35 -15.15 7.70
CA ARG A 133 -22.81 -14.89 7.67
C ARG A 133 -23.55 -15.93 6.86
#